data_AF-A0A925CVR2-F1
#
_entry.id   AF-A0A925CVR2-F1
#
_cell.length_a   1.000
_cell.length_b   1.000
_cell.length_c   1.000
_cell.angle_alpha   90.00
_cell.angle_beta   90.00
_cell.angle_gamma   90.00
#
_symmetry.space_group_name_H-M   'P 1'
#
loop_
_entity.id
_entity.type
_entity.pdbx_description
1 polymer ?
#
loop_
_entity_poly.entity_id
_entity_poly.type
_entity_poly.pdbx_seq_one_letter_code
_entity_poly.pdbx_strand_id
1 'polypeptide(L)'
;MKKFFLFATVLCLTITCIGQVKIGNNPTVVNPAAVLELSNDPLAAPNSWKGFLPPRVDFSNAVFTNASIWGIAGAATPGTIVYNTADIFTNGFSGPGFYCWHRNAWVLIRMLVQDNIRAALTTNIVAYDAAALNSWVSVTAAEYANVLNTVSGSSRYGMPEILMSTSSTGGWAVNNTVGGNINASTLPPASYIVAWAIRTGTLNSSALGTKLKIGLTATSGYASYANPLTSTTTIGADSRLYFVLKAPFAVTPNSPGYLGVYTGVANYIGRVSGGGASEFFTVGDLPDPATPSATGALIQVIATQTRQW
;
A
#
# COMPACT_ATOMS: atom_id res chain seq x y z
N MET A 1 -7.05 36.36 58.72
CA MET A 1 -7.32 34.92 58.48
C MET A 1 -7.96 34.63 57.12
N LYS A 2 -9.02 35.32 56.68
CA LYS A 2 -9.69 35.06 55.37
C LYS A 2 -8.78 35.13 54.13
N LYS A 3 -7.80 36.04 54.09
CA LYS A 3 -6.85 36.19 52.97
C LYS A 3 -5.84 35.03 52.85
N PHE A 4 -5.53 34.37 53.97
CA PHE A 4 -4.60 33.23 53.99
C PHE A 4 -5.27 31.97 53.43
N PHE A 5 -6.55 31.74 53.74
CA PHE A 5 -7.33 30.67 53.12
C PHE A 5 -7.50 30.86 51.61
N LEU A 6 -7.80 32.08 51.14
CA LEU A 6 -7.88 32.35 49.71
C LEU A 6 -6.54 32.09 49.00
N PHE A 7 -5.42 32.50 49.60
CA PHE A 7 -4.09 32.22 49.05
C PHE A 7 -3.79 30.72 49.02
N ALA A 8 -4.11 29.97 50.08
CA ALA A 8 -3.95 28.52 50.11
C ALA A 8 -4.86 27.80 49.09
N THR A 9 -6.10 28.28 48.90
CA THR A 9 -7.01 27.73 47.89
C THR A 9 -6.52 28.02 46.46
N VAL A 10 -6.04 29.24 46.19
CA VAL A 10 -5.46 29.58 44.88
C VAL A 10 -4.17 28.79 44.63
N LEU A 11 -3.31 28.61 45.65
CA LEU A 11 -2.08 27.83 45.56
C LEU A 11 -2.37 26.34 45.28
N CYS A 12 -3.39 25.76 45.93
CA CYS A 12 -3.82 24.39 45.68
C CYS A 12 -4.50 24.23 44.31
N LEU A 13 -5.24 25.24 43.82
CA LEU A 13 -5.84 25.23 42.48
C LEU A 13 -4.81 25.43 41.36
N THR A 14 -3.67 26.08 41.61
CA THR A 14 -2.58 26.21 40.63
C THR A 14 -1.74 24.94 40.45
N ILE A 15 -1.85 23.95 41.34
CA ILE A 15 -1.08 22.69 41.28
C ILE A 15 -1.83 21.60 40.50
N THR A 16 -3.04 21.85 40.00
CA THR A 16 -3.60 21.01 38.92
C THR A 16 -2.98 21.38 37.58
N CYS A 17 -1.65 21.40 37.51
CA CYS A 17 -0.96 21.27 36.24
C CYS A 17 -1.30 19.89 35.69
N ILE A 18 -2.01 19.85 34.57
CA ILE A 18 -2.23 18.64 33.78
C ILE A 18 -0.82 18.18 33.38
N GLY A 19 -0.28 17.24 34.16
CA GLY A 19 1.02 16.65 33.88
C GLY A 19 0.89 15.83 32.61
N GLN A 20 1.20 16.43 31.47
CA GLN A 20 1.41 15.66 30.26
C GLN A 20 2.62 14.76 30.51
N VAL A 21 2.39 13.45 30.54
CA VAL A 21 3.47 12.48 30.75
C VAL A 21 4.09 12.21 29.38
N LYS A 22 5.32 12.69 29.18
CA LYS A 22 6.13 12.39 28.00
C LYS A 22 7.20 11.37 28.34
N ILE A 23 7.32 10.31 27.55
CA ILE A 23 8.30 9.24 27.75
C ILE A 23 8.99 8.97 26.40
N GLY A 24 10.24 9.41 26.23
CA GLY A 24 10.98 9.16 24.98
C GLY A 24 11.92 10.28 24.51
N ASN A 25 12.29 10.26 23.22
CA ASN A 25 13.13 11.27 22.57
C ASN A 25 12.37 12.59 22.41
N ASN A 26 12.99 13.71 22.77
CA ASN A 26 12.28 14.95 23.09
C ASN A 26 12.62 16.09 22.11
N PRO A 27 11.93 16.19 20.95
CA PRO A 27 11.96 17.42 20.18
C PRO A 27 11.26 18.53 20.98
N THR A 28 11.66 19.78 20.77
CA THR A 28 11.25 20.96 21.54
C THR A 28 9.75 21.28 21.48
N VAL A 29 8.98 20.58 20.64
CA VAL A 29 7.53 20.73 20.50
C VAL A 29 6.86 19.43 20.94
N VAL A 30 6.08 19.52 22.03
CA VAL A 30 5.22 18.44 22.51
C VAL A 30 3.87 18.55 21.79
N ASN A 31 3.24 17.44 21.43
CA ASN A 31 1.89 17.47 20.85
C ASN A 31 0.88 17.94 21.93
N PRO A 32 0.30 19.14 21.81
CA PRO A 32 -0.60 19.68 22.84
C PRO A 32 -1.90 18.88 22.96
N ALA A 33 -2.21 18.03 21.98
CA ALA A 33 -3.38 17.15 22.01
C ALA A 33 -3.11 15.77 22.65
N ALA A 34 -1.86 15.44 23.02
CA ALA A 34 -1.52 14.12 23.53
C ALA A 34 -1.61 14.07 25.07
N VAL A 35 -2.39 13.13 25.62
CA VAL A 35 -2.39 12.84 27.06
C VAL A 35 -1.14 12.02 27.46
N LEU A 36 -0.67 11.16 26.54
CA LEU A 36 0.56 10.40 26.64
C LEU A 36 1.28 10.48 25.29
N GLU A 37 2.51 10.98 25.27
CA GLU A 37 3.36 10.99 24.08
C GLU A 37 4.51 10.01 24.29
N LEU A 38 4.57 8.99 23.42
CA LEU A 38 5.67 8.05 23.32
C LEU A 38 6.39 8.33 22.03
N SER A 39 7.64 8.76 22.13
CA SER A 39 8.46 9.09 20.98
C SER A 39 9.74 8.27 21.01
N ASN A 40 10.00 7.55 19.93
CA ASN A 40 11.29 6.89 19.74
C ASN A 40 12.18 7.78 18.88
N ASP A 41 13.48 7.77 19.15
CA ASP A 41 14.45 8.30 18.20
C ASP A 41 14.40 7.39 16.96
N PRO A 42 14.02 7.91 15.78
CA PRO A 42 13.95 7.10 14.55
C PRO A 42 15.31 6.51 14.14
N LEU A 43 16.42 7.05 14.67
CA LEU A 43 17.77 6.55 14.43
C LEU A 43 18.24 5.54 15.49
N ALA A 44 17.53 5.40 16.62
CA ALA A 44 17.93 4.48 17.67
C ALA A 44 17.48 3.05 17.37
N ALA A 45 18.29 2.08 17.81
CA ALA A 45 18.01 0.67 17.61
C ALA A 45 16.67 0.25 18.26
N PRO A 46 15.89 -0.68 17.67
CA PRO A 46 14.56 -1.05 18.18
C PRO A 46 14.52 -1.52 19.64
N ASN A 47 15.60 -2.09 20.15
CA ASN A 47 15.73 -2.52 21.56
C ASN A 47 15.83 -1.36 22.56
N SER A 48 16.03 -0.13 22.10
CA SER A 48 16.10 1.09 22.91
C SER A 48 14.77 1.86 22.93
N TRP A 49 13.81 1.43 22.11
CA TRP A 49 12.52 2.08 21.97
C TRP A 49 11.72 1.97 23.27
N LYS A 50 11.09 3.07 23.64
CA LYS A 50 10.14 3.11 24.74
C LYS A 50 8.81 2.55 24.22
N GLY A 51 8.21 1.69 25.03
CA GLY A 51 6.90 1.11 24.76
C GLY A 51 5.89 1.54 25.82
N PHE A 52 4.61 1.40 25.48
CA PHE A 52 3.53 1.43 26.45
C PHE A 52 2.94 0.04 26.56
N LEU A 53 2.93 -0.46 27.79
CA LEU A 53 2.29 -1.72 28.12
C LEU A 53 1.05 -1.39 28.97
N PRO A 54 -0.17 -1.45 28.41
CA PRO A 54 -1.37 -1.29 29.21
C PRO A 54 -1.53 -2.47 30.17
N PRO A 55 -2.44 -2.39 31.15
CA PRO A 55 -2.83 -3.54 31.95
C PRO A 55 -3.20 -4.73 31.04
N ARG A 56 -2.62 -5.90 31.35
CA ARG A 56 -2.93 -7.15 30.67
C ARG A 56 -4.13 -7.79 31.36
N VAL A 57 -5.17 -8.11 30.59
CA VAL A 57 -6.40 -8.71 31.09
C VAL A 57 -6.68 -9.98 30.31
N ASP A 58 -7.09 -11.03 30.99
CA ASP A 58 -7.47 -12.29 30.37
C ASP A 58 -9.00 -12.33 30.23
N PHE A 59 -9.51 -12.10 29.01
CA PHE A 59 -10.95 -12.16 28.73
C PHE A 59 -11.53 -13.58 28.65
N SER A 60 -10.72 -14.62 28.83
CA SER A 60 -11.23 -15.99 29.04
C SER A 60 -11.65 -16.25 30.48
N ASN A 61 -11.30 -15.35 31.42
CA ASN A 61 -11.72 -15.46 32.80
C ASN A 61 -13.26 -15.40 32.92
N ALA A 62 -13.83 -16.24 33.78
CA ALA A 62 -15.28 -16.40 33.96
C ALA A 62 -16.04 -15.11 34.30
N VAL A 63 -15.34 -14.07 34.80
CA VAL A 63 -15.95 -12.75 35.05
C VAL A 63 -16.33 -12.04 33.73
N PHE A 64 -15.65 -12.31 32.62
CA PHE A 64 -15.91 -11.74 31.29
C PHE A 64 -16.87 -12.62 30.48
N THR A 65 -18.12 -12.75 30.93
CA THR A 65 -19.11 -13.58 30.22
C THR A 65 -19.46 -13.07 28.82
N ASN A 66 -19.34 -11.76 28.59
CA ASN A 66 -19.38 -11.13 27.27
C ASN A 66 -18.69 -9.77 27.26
N ALA A 67 -18.50 -9.20 26.07
CA ALA A 67 -17.84 -7.91 25.87
C ALA A 67 -18.54 -6.73 26.57
N SER A 68 -19.81 -6.84 26.98
CA SER A 68 -20.51 -5.79 27.72
C SER A 68 -20.35 -5.87 29.25
N ILE A 69 -19.51 -6.79 29.75
CA ILE A 69 -19.19 -6.91 31.18
C ILE A 69 -17.84 -6.27 31.46
N TRP A 70 -17.83 -5.34 32.42
CA TRP A 70 -16.61 -4.61 32.83
C TRP A 70 -15.52 -5.54 33.35
N GLY A 71 -15.88 -6.45 34.25
CA GLY A 71 -15.04 -7.54 34.76
C GLY A 71 -13.72 -7.18 35.48
N ILE A 72 -13.39 -5.89 35.57
CA ILE A 72 -12.25 -5.37 36.33
C ILE A 72 -12.77 -4.82 37.67
N ALA A 73 -11.94 -4.82 38.71
CA ALA A 73 -12.33 -4.24 40.00
C ALA A 73 -12.65 -2.73 39.87
N GLY A 74 -13.70 -2.27 40.56
CA GLY A 74 -14.13 -0.87 40.56
C GLY A 74 -15.23 -0.54 39.54
N ALA A 75 -15.56 0.74 39.43
CA ALA A 75 -16.58 1.21 38.49
C ALA A 75 -16.01 1.27 37.07
N ALA A 76 -16.85 0.89 36.10
CA ALA A 76 -16.49 0.94 34.69
C ALA A 76 -16.19 2.38 34.27
N THR A 77 -15.00 2.62 33.72
CA THR A 77 -14.55 3.95 33.32
C THR A 77 -14.42 4.00 31.79
N PRO A 78 -15.21 4.85 31.10
CA PRO A 78 -15.07 5.03 29.65
C PRO A 78 -13.65 5.44 29.26
N GLY A 79 -13.13 4.84 28.20
CA GLY A 79 -11.79 5.10 27.68
C GLY A 79 -10.67 4.28 28.34
N THR A 80 -10.96 3.44 29.34
CA THR A 80 -9.94 2.51 29.87
C THR A 80 -9.43 1.59 28.77
N ILE A 81 -8.12 1.54 28.59
CA ILE A 81 -7.43 0.68 27.61
C ILE A 81 -6.75 -0.48 28.32
N VAL A 82 -6.95 -1.69 27.81
CA VAL A 82 -6.29 -2.92 28.26
C VAL A 82 -5.74 -3.70 27.08
N TYR A 83 -4.81 -4.61 27.33
CA TYR A 83 -4.41 -5.62 26.34
C TYR A 83 -5.01 -6.97 26.74
N ASN A 84 -5.96 -7.47 25.94
CA ASN A 84 -6.50 -8.81 26.09
C ASN A 84 -5.42 -9.85 25.74
N THR A 85 -5.14 -10.77 26.65
CA THR A 85 -4.17 -11.86 26.43
C THR A 85 -4.80 -13.17 25.98
N ALA A 86 -6.13 -13.30 26.02
CA ALA A 86 -6.81 -14.54 25.66
C ALA A 86 -7.13 -14.65 24.17
N ASP A 87 -6.98 -15.87 23.63
CA ASP A 87 -7.47 -16.30 22.32
C ASP A 87 -8.98 -16.58 22.32
N ILE A 88 -9.78 -15.60 22.74
CA ILE A 88 -11.25 -15.69 22.77
C ILE A 88 -11.89 -14.90 21.62
N PHE A 89 -12.61 -15.61 20.74
CA PHE A 89 -13.28 -15.06 19.56
C PHE A 89 -14.82 -15.15 19.64
N THR A 90 -15.34 -15.35 20.86
CA THR A 90 -16.77 -15.49 21.16
C THR A 90 -17.25 -14.35 22.06
N ASN A 91 -18.57 -14.26 22.26
CA ASN A 91 -19.21 -13.32 23.19
C ASN A 91 -18.85 -11.83 22.94
N GLY A 92 -18.56 -11.47 21.69
CA GLY A 92 -18.22 -10.10 21.29
C GLY A 92 -16.73 -9.75 21.32
N PHE A 93 -15.86 -10.69 21.74
CA PHE A 93 -14.41 -10.53 21.65
C PHE A 93 -13.88 -11.00 20.29
N SER A 94 -12.71 -10.49 19.89
CA SER A 94 -12.05 -10.73 18.61
C SER A 94 -10.60 -11.18 18.78
N GLY A 95 -10.34 -11.98 19.81
CA GLY A 95 -9.00 -12.49 20.14
C GLY A 95 -8.13 -11.52 20.94
N PRO A 96 -6.82 -11.79 21.02
CA PRO A 96 -5.87 -10.94 21.72
C PRO A 96 -5.73 -9.58 21.05
N GLY A 97 -5.42 -8.54 21.83
CA GLY A 97 -5.20 -7.20 21.30
C GLY A 97 -5.56 -6.09 22.27
N PHE A 98 -5.44 -4.84 21.82
CA PHE A 98 -5.84 -3.68 22.61
C PHE A 98 -7.35 -3.52 22.58
N TYR A 99 -7.98 -3.37 23.74
CA TYR A 99 -9.40 -3.06 23.86
C TYR A 99 -9.58 -1.76 24.65
N CYS A 100 -10.60 -0.98 24.30
CA CYS A 100 -11.07 0.13 25.13
C CYS A 100 -12.48 -0.14 25.64
N TRP A 101 -12.78 0.32 26.86
CA TRP A 101 -14.14 0.35 27.36
C TRP A 101 -14.88 1.55 26.75
N HIS A 102 -15.83 1.28 25.85
CA HIS A 102 -16.58 2.30 25.14
C HIS A 102 -18.06 1.90 25.06
N ARG A 103 -18.97 2.82 25.43
CA ARG A 103 -20.43 2.60 25.39
C ARG A 103 -20.87 1.29 26.06
N ASN A 104 -20.35 1.03 27.26
CA ASN A 104 -20.62 -0.18 28.05
C ASN A 104 -20.19 -1.50 27.40
N ALA A 105 -19.16 -1.47 26.55
CA ALA A 105 -18.54 -2.67 26.03
C ALA A 105 -17.03 -2.53 25.84
N TRP A 106 -16.32 -3.65 25.91
CA TRP A 106 -14.96 -3.80 25.42
C TRP A 106 -14.96 -3.82 23.90
N VAL A 107 -14.36 -2.80 23.31
CA VAL A 107 -14.23 -2.66 21.86
C VAL A 107 -12.77 -2.81 21.48
N LEU A 108 -12.48 -3.68 20.51
CA LEU A 108 -11.13 -3.85 19.99
C LEU A 108 -10.66 -2.52 19.36
N ILE A 109 -9.54 -1.99 19.86
CA ILE A 109 -8.81 -0.89 19.22
C ILE A 109 -8.02 -1.51 18.07
N ARG A 110 -8.50 -1.29 16.86
CA ARG A 110 -7.81 -1.69 15.63
C ARG A 110 -7.55 -0.48 14.77
N MET A 111 -6.39 -0.47 14.11
CA MET A 111 -6.18 0.39 12.97
C MET A 111 -6.98 -0.22 11.82
N LEU A 112 -8.06 0.46 11.40
CA LEU A 112 -8.73 0.14 10.15
C LEU A 112 -7.81 0.64 9.03
N VAL A 113 -6.89 -0.21 8.59
CA VAL A 113 -6.25 -0.01 7.29
C VAL A 113 -7.31 -0.39 6.26
N GLN A 114 -8.04 0.61 5.78
CA GLN A 114 -8.92 0.42 4.64
C GLN A 114 -8.03 0.22 3.42
N ASP A 115 -8.14 -0.95 2.80
CA ASP A 115 -7.52 -1.21 1.50
C ASP A 115 -8.19 -0.30 0.46
N ASN A 116 -7.53 0.81 0.15
CA ASN A 116 -8.03 1.80 -0.79
C ASN A 116 -7.99 1.32 -2.24
N ILE A 117 -7.16 0.31 -2.55
CA ILE A 117 -7.19 -0.35 -3.87
C ILE A 117 -8.49 -1.13 -3.97
N ARG A 118 -8.82 -1.94 -2.96
CA ARG A 118 -10.09 -2.68 -2.89
C ARG A 118 -11.29 -1.74 -2.93
N ALA A 119 -11.25 -0.62 -2.21
CA ALA A 119 -12.33 0.37 -2.16
C ALA A 119 -12.56 1.09 -3.51
N ALA A 120 -11.56 1.13 -4.39
CA ALA A 120 -11.69 1.70 -5.73
C ALA A 120 -12.43 0.77 -6.72
N LEU A 121 -12.61 -0.50 -6.35
CA LEU A 121 -13.24 -1.51 -7.20
C LEU A 121 -14.75 -1.57 -6.97
N THR A 122 -15.49 -1.95 -8.01
CA THR A 122 -16.94 -2.12 -7.95
C THR A 122 -17.36 -3.48 -8.53
N THR A 123 -16.80 -3.84 -9.67
CA THR A 123 -17.12 -5.07 -10.42
C THR A 123 -16.20 -6.21 -10.01
N ASN A 124 -14.91 -5.93 -9.84
CA ASN A 124 -13.87 -6.95 -9.69
C ASN A 124 -13.47 -7.23 -8.21
N ILE A 125 -14.32 -6.84 -7.25
CA ILE A 125 -14.06 -7.03 -5.81
C ILE A 125 -13.83 -8.50 -5.45
N VAL A 126 -14.70 -9.41 -5.92
CA VAL A 126 -14.60 -10.85 -5.58
C VAL A 126 -13.29 -11.44 -6.11
N ALA A 127 -12.89 -11.06 -7.33
CA ALA A 127 -11.62 -11.49 -7.91
C ALA A 127 -10.42 -10.93 -7.13
N TYR A 128 -10.49 -9.68 -6.70
CA TYR A 128 -9.48 -9.07 -5.85
C TYR A 128 -9.37 -9.75 -4.49
N ASP A 129 -10.49 -10.03 -3.83
CA ASP A 129 -10.53 -10.71 -2.53
C ASP A 129 -10.02 -12.15 -2.60
N ALA A 130 -10.25 -12.85 -3.71
CA ALA A 130 -9.77 -14.22 -3.92
C ALA A 130 -8.29 -14.31 -4.36
N ALA A 131 -7.73 -13.26 -4.96
CA ALA A 131 -6.35 -13.29 -5.44
C ALA A 131 -5.32 -13.46 -4.31
N ALA A 132 -4.20 -14.10 -4.60
CA ALA A 132 -3.05 -14.14 -3.71
C ALA A 132 -2.41 -12.74 -3.58
N LEU A 133 -1.73 -12.49 -2.47
CA LEU A 133 -0.97 -11.25 -2.29
C LEU A 133 0.04 -11.06 -3.42
N ASN A 134 0.26 -9.81 -3.83
CA ASN A 134 1.17 -9.41 -4.90
C ASN A 134 0.88 -10.07 -6.27
N SER A 135 -0.41 -10.37 -6.52
CA SER A 135 -0.89 -10.90 -7.80
C SER A 135 -1.79 -9.88 -8.50
N TRP A 136 -1.72 -9.88 -9.82
CA TRP A 136 -2.52 -8.99 -10.66
C TRP A 136 -3.95 -9.49 -10.82
N VAL A 137 -4.90 -8.56 -10.75
CA VAL A 137 -6.32 -8.80 -10.93
C VAL A 137 -6.77 -7.96 -12.11
N SER A 138 -7.35 -8.58 -13.13
CA SER A 138 -7.93 -7.84 -14.25
C SER A 138 -9.13 -7.04 -13.78
N VAL A 139 -9.21 -5.78 -14.21
CA VAL A 139 -10.27 -4.84 -13.83
C VAL A 139 -10.78 -4.09 -15.06
N THR A 140 -11.90 -3.40 -14.89
CA THR A 140 -12.42 -2.50 -15.92
C THR A 140 -11.59 -1.22 -16.05
N ALA A 141 -11.72 -0.53 -17.18
CA ALA A 141 -11.12 0.80 -17.39
C ALA A 141 -11.59 1.82 -16.33
N ALA A 142 -12.86 1.74 -15.92
CA ALA A 142 -13.46 2.62 -14.92
C ALA A 142 -12.84 2.38 -13.54
N GLU A 143 -12.66 1.14 -13.12
CA GLU A 143 -12.01 0.81 -11.84
C GLU A 143 -10.54 1.24 -11.82
N TYR A 144 -9.81 1.03 -12.92
CA TYR A 144 -8.43 1.55 -13.04
C TYR A 144 -8.37 3.08 -12.89
N ALA A 145 -9.33 3.80 -13.47
CA ALA A 145 -9.43 5.25 -13.29
C ALA A 145 -9.80 5.61 -11.83
N ASN A 146 -10.66 4.84 -11.18
CA ASN A 146 -11.04 5.06 -9.77
C ASN A 146 -9.87 4.87 -8.82
N VAL A 147 -8.93 3.97 -9.11
CA VAL A 147 -7.71 3.80 -8.30
C VAL A 147 -6.93 5.12 -8.20
N LEU A 148 -6.82 5.88 -9.29
CA LEU A 148 -6.13 7.17 -9.30
C LEU A 148 -6.81 8.21 -8.36
N ASN A 149 -8.14 8.13 -8.24
CA ASN A 149 -8.93 9.07 -7.43
C ASN A 149 -9.05 8.63 -5.96
N THR A 150 -8.92 7.33 -5.68
CA THR A 150 -9.16 6.75 -4.35
C THR A 150 -7.86 6.53 -3.58
N VAL A 151 -6.79 6.12 -4.26
CA VAL A 151 -5.47 5.91 -3.65
C VAL A 151 -4.76 7.25 -3.57
N SER A 152 -4.65 7.78 -2.36
CA SER A 152 -4.11 9.11 -2.13
C SER A 152 -2.63 9.19 -2.53
N GLY A 153 -2.24 10.31 -3.15
CA GLY A 153 -0.88 10.53 -3.67
C GLY A 153 -0.52 9.66 -4.87
N SER A 154 -1.49 9.00 -5.51
CA SER A 154 -1.21 8.19 -6.69
C SER A 154 -1.08 9.03 -7.97
N SER A 155 -0.29 8.55 -8.92
CA SER A 155 -0.05 9.20 -10.22
C SER A 155 0.27 8.18 -11.30
N ARG A 156 0.08 8.55 -12.58
CA ARG A 156 0.39 7.70 -13.73
C ARG A 156 1.83 7.89 -14.19
N TYR A 157 2.49 6.79 -14.56
CA TYR A 157 3.87 6.75 -15.07
C TYR A 157 3.99 5.76 -16.23
N GLY A 158 5.03 5.90 -17.04
CA GLY A 158 5.20 5.12 -18.27
C GLY A 158 4.62 5.83 -19.49
N MET A 159 4.08 5.06 -20.43
CA MET A 159 3.57 5.60 -21.68
C MET A 159 2.45 6.65 -21.44
N PRO A 160 2.57 7.87 -22.01
CA PRO A 160 1.55 8.90 -21.91
C PRO A 160 0.18 8.42 -22.37
N GLU A 161 -0.87 8.94 -21.73
CA GLU A 161 -2.27 8.55 -22.01
C GLU A 161 -2.66 8.71 -23.49
N ILE A 162 -2.15 9.76 -24.14
CA ILE A 162 -2.37 10.02 -25.55
C ILE A 162 -1.86 8.88 -26.42
N LEU A 163 -0.68 8.31 -26.10
CA LEU A 163 -0.10 7.18 -26.81
C LEU A 163 -0.73 5.84 -26.42
N MET A 164 -1.16 5.67 -25.16
CA MET A 164 -1.94 4.50 -24.75
C MET A 164 -3.30 4.40 -25.47
N SER A 165 -3.80 5.53 -25.98
CA SER A 165 -5.05 5.62 -26.73
C SER A 165 -4.88 5.42 -28.24
N THR A 166 -3.66 5.61 -28.78
CA THR A 166 -3.36 5.33 -30.19
C THR A 166 -3.23 3.83 -30.46
N SER A 167 -3.61 3.40 -31.67
CA SER A 167 -3.41 2.02 -32.11
C SER A 167 -1.95 1.62 -32.17
N SER A 168 -1.68 0.39 -31.79
CA SER A 168 -0.36 -0.24 -31.89
C SER A 168 0.10 -0.32 -33.34
N THR A 169 1.37 0.01 -33.61
CA THR A 169 1.99 -0.21 -34.94
C THR A 169 2.50 -1.64 -35.11
N GLY A 170 2.52 -2.43 -34.03
CA GLY A 170 2.83 -3.85 -34.01
C GLY A 170 2.83 -4.39 -32.59
N GLY A 171 3.34 -5.60 -32.39
CA GLY A 171 3.58 -6.18 -31.07
C GLY A 171 5.04 -6.56 -30.86
N TRP A 172 5.44 -6.65 -29.59
CA TRP A 172 6.73 -7.22 -29.22
C TRP A 172 6.74 -8.74 -29.43
N ALA A 173 7.90 -9.27 -29.81
CA ALA A 173 8.10 -10.72 -29.91
C ALA A 173 8.03 -11.37 -28.52
N VAL A 174 7.71 -12.66 -28.49
CA VAL A 174 7.75 -13.45 -27.24
C VAL A 174 9.16 -13.51 -26.69
N ASN A 175 9.28 -13.67 -25.38
CA ASN A 175 10.53 -13.87 -24.68
C ASN A 175 11.49 -12.69 -24.83
N ASN A 176 10.97 -11.46 -24.76
CA ASN A 176 11.79 -10.25 -24.69
C ASN A 176 11.55 -9.52 -23.37
N THR A 177 12.61 -9.11 -22.69
CA THR A 177 12.58 -8.00 -21.73
C THR A 177 12.73 -6.70 -22.50
N VAL A 178 11.84 -5.75 -22.26
CA VAL A 178 11.80 -4.43 -22.89
C VAL A 178 11.68 -3.37 -21.80
N GLY A 179 12.37 -2.24 -21.92
CA GLY A 179 12.22 -1.12 -20.99
C GLY A 179 13.17 0.02 -21.33
N GLY A 180 13.39 0.92 -20.36
CA GLY A 180 14.52 1.84 -20.43
C GLY A 180 14.26 3.15 -21.12
N ASN A 181 13.00 3.49 -21.35
CA ASN A 181 12.65 4.80 -21.86
C ASN A 181 12.92 5.88 -20.80
N ILE A 182 14.02 6.61 -20.97
CA ILE A 182 14.45 7.67 -20.04
C ILE A 182 13.50 8.88 -19.98
N ASN A 183 12.68 9.09 -21.02
CA ASN A 183 11.80 10.26 -21.14
C ASN A 183 10.39 10.00 -20.61
N ALA A 184 9.92 8.75 -20.69
CA ALA A 184 8.54 8.39 -20.38
C ALA A 184 8.40 7.39 -19.23
N SER A 185 9.46 6.64 -18.89
CA SER A 185 9.34 5.47 -18.00
C SER A 185 10.03 5.62 -16.64
N THR A 186 10.31 6.84 -16.20
CA THR A 186 10.85 7.08 -14.85
C THR A 186 9.75 6.95 -13.80
N LEU A 187 10.05 6.20 -12.75
CA LEU A 187 9.18 5.97 -11.61
C LEU A 187 9.70 6.72 -10.39
N PRO A 188 8.82 7.29 -9.55
CA PRO A 188 9.23 7.92 -8.31
C PRO A 188 9.94 6.89 -7.40
N PRO A 189 10.96 7.34 -6.64
CA PRO A 189 11.65 6.45 -5.72
C PRO A 189 10.72 5.98 -4.60
N ALA A 190 11.02 4.80 -4.04
CA ALA A 190 10.34 4.24 -2.87
C ALA A 190 8.79 4.25 -2.97
N SER A 191 8.27 3.94 -4.15
CA SER A 191 6.83 3.98 -4.45
C SER A 191 6.27 2.58 -4.70
N TYR A 192 5.01 2.39 -4.37
CA TYR A 192 4.26 1.17 -4.67
C TYR A 192 3.52 1.33 -5.98
N ILE A 193 3.70 0.39 -6.90
CA ILE A 193 2.86 0.27 -8.10
C ILE A 193 1.60 -0.48 -7.70
N VAL A 194 0.46 0.15 -7.90
CA VAL A 194 -0.85 -0.35 -7.47
C VAL A 194 -1.73 -0.77 -8.64
N ALA A 195 -1.45 -0.28 -9.85
CA ALA A 195 -2.18 -0.66 -11.05
C ALA A 195 -1.27 -0.65 -12.29
N TRP A 196 -1.67 -1.42 -13.30
CA TRP A 196 -0.95 -1.57 -14.57
C TRP A 196 -1.94 -1.59 -15.73
N ALA A 197 -1.67 -0.80 -16.76
CA ALA A 197 -2.37 -0.78 -18.02
C ALA A 197 -1.45 -1.21 -19.17
N ILE A 198 -2.01 -1.95 -20.11
CA ILE A 198 -1.32 -2.49 -21.28
C ILE A 198 -2.20 -2.24 -22.51
N ARG A 199 -1.59 -1.87 -23.63
CA ARG A 199 -2.23 -2.03 -24.94
C ARG A 199 -1.61 -3.21 -25.68
N THR A 200 -2.43 -4.09 -26.25
CA THR A 200 -1.95 -5.24 -27.02
C THR A 200 -1.51 -4.85 -28.43
N GLY A 201 -0.72 -5.72 -29.07
CA GLY A 201 -0.24 -5.53 -30.44
C GLY A 201 -1.34 -5.77 -31.50
N THR A 202 -0.94 -5.89 -32.76
CA THR A 202 -1.88 -5.98 -33.90
C THR A 202 -2.47 -7.37 -34.13
N LEU A 203 -2.12 -8.36 -33.30
CA LEU A 203 -2.61 -9.74 -33.38
C LEU A 203 -3.21 -10.16 -32.04
N ASN A 204 -4.14 -11.12 -32.09
CA ASN A 204 -4.69 -11.74 -30.90
C ASN A 204 -3.57 -12.42 -30.09
N SER A 205 -3.69 -12.36 -28.76
CA SER A 205 -2.63 -12.84 -27.86
C SER A 205 -3.19 -13.34 -26.53
N SER A 206 -2.33 -13.52 -25.53
CA SER A 206 -2.66 -13.92 -24.16
C SER A 206 -1.69 -13.24 -23.21
N ALA A 207 -2.13 -13.02 -21.97
CA ALA A 207 -1.32 -12.39 -20.93
C ALA A 207 -0.28 -13.33 -20.31
N LEU A 208 -0.42 -14.64 -20.51
CA LEU A 208 0.29 -15.69 -19.77
C LEU A 208 1.80 -15.45 -19.68
N GLY A 209 2.34 -15.47 -18.46
CA GLY A 209 3.77 -15.40 -18.22
C GLY A 209 4.39 -14.01 -18.40
N THR A 210 3.62 -13.01 -18.83
CA THR A 210 4.10 -11.62 -18.92
C THR A 210 4.35 -11.06 -17.52
N LYS A 211 5.46 -10.33 -17.35
CA LYS A 211 5.88 -9.78 -16.05
C LYS A 211 6.11 -8.29 -16.17
N LEU A 212 5.58 -7.52 -15.22
CA LEU A 212 6.02 -6.14 -15.00
C LEU A 212 7.44 -6.17 -14.41
N LYS A 213 8.36 -5.37 -14.96
CA LYS A 213 9.74 -5.28 -14.47
C LYS A 213 10.12 -3.85 -14.12
N ILE A 214 11.01 -3.69 -13.15
CA ILE A 214 11.58 -2.39 -12.76
C ILE A 214 13.10 -2.47 -12.80
N GLY A 215 13.72 -1.59 -13.58
CA GLY A 215 15.15 -1.42 -13.70
C GLY A 215 15.73 -0.39 -12.73
N LEU A 216 17.00 -0.58 -12.38
CA LEU A 216 17.80 0.39 -11.60
C LEU A 216 18.33 1.50 -12.51
N THR A 217 18.64 1.16 -13.75
CA THR A 217 19.03 2.10 -14.81
C THR A 217 18.15 1.86 -16.04
N ALA A 218 18.30 2.71 -17.06
CA ALA A 218 17.60 2.50 -18.33
C ALA A 218 17.91 1.12 -18.95
N THR A 219 19.12 0.60 -18.79
CA THR A 219 19.61 -0.60 -19.52
C THR A 219 19.96 -1.78 -18.61
N SER A 220 19.78 -1.68 -17.29
CA SER A 220 20.21 -2.73 -16.37
C SER A 220 19.42 -2.84 -15.07
N GLY A 221 19.52 -4.02 -14.46
CA GLY A 221 18.95 -4.31 -13.15
C GLY A 221 17.43 -4.51 -13.15
N TYR A 222 16.84 -4.92 -14.28
CA TYR A 222 15.41 -5.20 -14.36
C TYR A 222 15.03 -6.47 -13.60
N ALA A 223 14.29 -6.30 -12.51
CA ALA A 223 13.70 -7.39 -11.74
C ALA A 223 12.17 -7.42 -11.89
N SER A 224 11.55 -8.59 -11.71
CA SER A 224 10.10 -8.70 -11.70
C SER A 224 9.53 -7.98 -10.48
N TYR A 225 8.52 -7.13 -10.68
CA TYR A 225 7.91 -6.35 -9.59
C TYR A 225 6.88 -7.16 -8.79
N ALA A 226 6.14 -8.02 -9.48
CA ALA A 226 5.05 -8.81 -8.93
C ALA A 226 4.99 -10.18 -9.60
N ASN A 227 4.02 -11.01 -9.19
CA ASN A 227 3.78 -12.30 -9.83
C ASN A 227 3.47 -12.12 -11.34
N PRO A 228 3.84 -13.08 -12.21
CA PRO A 228 3.49 -13.05 -13.62
C PRO A 228 1.97 -13.06 -13.82
N LEU A 229 1.50 -12.51 -14.93
CA LEU A 229 0.11 -12.64 -15.35
C LEU A 229 -0.22 -14.10 -15.65
N THR A 230 -1.37 -14.56 -15.15
CA THR A 230 -1.80 -15.98 -15.24
C THR A 230 -2.91 -16.23 -16.27
N SER A 231 -3.48 -15.18 -16.87
CA SER A 231 -4.61 -15.37 -17.79
C SER A 231 -4.20 -16.09 -19.08
N THR A 232 -4.97 -17.12 -19.44
CA THR A 232 -4.84 -17.90 -20.67
C THR A 232 -5.88 -17.54 -21.74
N THR A 233 -6.82 -16.63 -21.42
CA THR A 233 -7.88 -16.25 -22.35
C THR A 233 -7.29 -15.54 -23.57
N THR A 234 -7.82 -15.83 -24.75
CA THR A 234 -7.49 -15.06 -25.95
C THR A 234 -7.96 -13.62 -25.79
N ILE A 235 -7.03 -12.69 -26.00
CA ILE A 235 -7.26 -11.26 -25.95
C ILE A 235 -7.18 -10.73 -27.37
N GLY A 236 -8.13 -9.86 -27.73
CA GLY A 236 -8.18 -9.23 -29.03
C GLY A 236 -6.93 -8.41 -29.34
N ALA A 237 -6.62 -8.28 -30.62
CA ALA A 237 -5.67 -7.29 -31.10
C ALA A 237 -6.07 -5.87 -30.66
N ASP A 238 -5.05 -5.01 -30.51
CA ASP A 238 -5.14 -3.58 -30.24
C ASP A 238 -6.07 -3.20 -29.06
N SER A 239 -6.18 -4.10 -28.09
CA SER A 239 -7.06 -3.99 -26.93
C SER A 239 -6.31 -3.36 -25.75
N ARG A 240 -7.02 -2.53 -24.98
CA ARG A 240 -6.48 -1.97 -23.74
C ARG A 240 -6.97 -2.76 -22.53
N LEU A 241 -6.02 -3.23 -21.74
CA LEU A 241 -6.22 -4.05 -20.57
C LEU A 241 -5.80 -3.28 -19.33
N TYR A 242 -6.46 -3.57 -18.22
CA TYR A 242 -6.23 -2.92 -16.95
C TYR A 242 -6.15 -3.94 -15.84
N PHE A 243 -5.23 -3.72 -14.92
CA PHE A 243 -4.97 -4.58 -13.79
C PHE A 243 -4.76 -3.73 -12.53
N VAL A 244 -5.17 -4.26 -11.38
CA VAL A 244 -4.73 -3.78 -10.06
C VAL A 244 -3.90 -4.86 -9.38
N LEU A 245 -2.98 -4.44 -8.53
CA LEU A 245 -2.12 -5.34 -7.77
C LEU A 245 -2.69 -5.53 -6.37
N LYS A 246 -2.93 -6.78 -5.96
CA LYS A 246 -3.42 -7.04 -4.60
C LYS A 246 -2.32 -6.81 -3.58
N ALA A 247 -2.54 -5.85 -2.68
CA ALA A 247 -1.69 -5.59 -1.52
C ALA A 247 -0.18 -5.62 -1.81
N PRO A 248 0.35 -4.73 -2.68
CA PRO A 248 1.77 -4.71 -3.02
C PRO A 248 2.65 -4.59 -1.77
N PHE A 249 3.83 -5.21 -1.78
CA PHE A 249 4.79 -5.03 -0.67
C PHE A 249 6.18 -4.63 -1.15
N ALA A 250 6.47 -4.79 -2.43
CA ALA A 250 7.68 -4.26 -3.04
C ALA A 250 7.54 -2.76 -3.29
N VAL A 251 8.61 -2.00 -3.08
CA VAL A 251 8.71 -0.61 -3.52
C VAL A 251 9.65 -0.50 -4.72
N THR A 252 9.46 0.51 -5.55
CA THR A 252 10.45 0.91 -6.55
C THR A 252 11.78 1.27 -5.86
N PRO A 253 12.91 1.22 -6.60
CA PRO A 253 14.22 1.59 -6.06
C PRO A 253 14.23 2.97 -5.37
N ASN A 254 15.23 3.21 -4.50
CA ASN A 254 15.40 4.51 -3.82
C ASN A 254 15.93 5.63 -4.73
N SER A 255 16.19 5.33 -6.00
CA SER A 255 16.45 6.27 -7.10
C SER A 255 15.32 6.18 -8.12
N PRO A 256 15.19 7.13 -9.08
CA PRO A 256 14.24 6.96 -10.17
C PRO A 256 14.38 5.59 -10.82
N GLY A 257 13.33 4.77 -10.71
CA GLY A 257 13.28 3.44 -11.32
C GLY A 257 12.85 3.53 -12.77
N TYR A 258 13.12 2.49 -13.56
CA TYR A 258 12.74 2.45 -14.97
C TYR A 258 11.71 1.35 -15.21
N LEU A 259 10.57 1.73 -15.77
CA LEU A 259 9.51 0.79 -16.13
C LEU A 259 9.99 -0.14 -17.27
N GLY A 260 9.67 -1.42 -17.14
CA GLY A 260 9.89 -2.40 -18.18
C GLY A 260 8.89 -3.55 -18.10
N VAL A 261 8.97 -4.45 -19.06
CA VAL A 261 8.09 -5.60 -19.18
C VAL A 261 8.83 -6.77 -19.81
N TYR A 262 8.60 -7.97 -19.28
CA TYR A 262 8.93 -9.21 -19.97
C TYR A 262 7.68 -9.75 -20.68
N THR A 263 7.83 -10.10 -21.95
CA THR A 263 6.77 -10.60 -22.82
C THR A 263 6.70 -12.12 -22.80
N GLY A 264 5.71 -12.68 -22.10
CA GLY A 264 5.52 -14.13 -22.04
C GLY A 264 4.91 -14.74 -23.30
N VAL A 265 4.20 -13.92 -24.10
CA VAL A 265 3.56 -14.29 -25.37
C VAL A 265 3.81 -13.19 -26.40
N ALA A 266 3.95 -13.58 -27.67
CA ALA A 266 4.12 -12.64 -28.76
C ALA A 266 2.86 -11.76 -28.91
N ASN A 267 3.06 -10.50 -29.31
CA ASN A 267 2.00 -9.49 -29.50
C ASN A 267 1.18 -9.11 -28.28
N TYR A 268 1.47 -9.64 -27.09
CA TYR A 268 0.73 -9.23 -25.89
C TYR A 268 0.99 -7.78 -25.51
N ILE A 269 2.23 -7.31 -25.67
CA ILE A 269 2.58 -5.91 -25.50
C ILE A 269 2.68 -5.25 -26.87
N GLY A 270 1.81 -4.28 -27.10
CA GLY A 270 1.82 -3.43 -28.27
C GLY A 270 3.01 -2.47 -28.25
N ARG A 271 3.37 -1.96 -29.43
CA ARG A 271 4.42 -0.96 -29.59
C ARG A 271 3.97 0.19 -30.49
N VAL A 272 4.59 1.34 -30.29
CA VAL A 272 4.42 2.54 -31.13
C VAL A 272 5.79 3.02 -31.62
N SER A 273 5.85 3.55 -32.84
CA SER A 273 7.05 4.15 -33.43
C SER A 273 7.05 5.67 -33.27
N GLY A 274 8.18 6.27 -32.89
CA GLY A 274 8.35 7.73 -32.80
C GLY A 274 7.96 8.35 -31.45
N GLY A 275 8.14 9.67 -31.30
CA GLY A 275 7.62 10.44 -30.15
C GLY A 275 8.37 10.29 -28.82
N GLY A 276 9.68 10.00 -28.83
CA GLY A 276 10.45 9.78 -27.59
C GLY A 276 10.22 8.40 -26.96
N ALA A 277 9.62 7.48 -27.71
CA ALA A 277 9.31 6.11 -27.30
C ALA A 277 10.53 5.16 -27.31
N SER A 278 11.76 5.65 -27.54
CA SER A 278 12.93 4.77 -27.66
C SER A 278 13.17 3.97 -26.38
N GLU A 279 13.33 2.66 -26.54
CA GLU A 279 13.54 1.69 -25.47
C GLU A 279 14.74 0.80 -25.79
N PHE A 280 15.12 -0.03 -24.82
CA PHE A 280 16.05 -1.12 -24.99
C PHE A 280 15.32 -2.45 -24.84
N PHE A 281 15.82 -3.48 -25.51
CA PHE A 281 15.35 -4.84 -25.33
C PHE A 281 16.51 -5.84 -25.32
N THR A 282 16.22 -7.02 -24.78
CA THR A 282 17.08 -8.20 -24.83
C THR A 282 16.19 -9.44 -24.92
N VAL A 283 16.65 -10.47 -25.63
CA VAL A 283 15.97 -11.77 -25.70
C VAL A 283 16.20 -12.53 -24.40
N GLY A 284 15.12 -13.06 -23.83
CA GLY A 284 15.05 -13.74 -22.55
C GLY A 284 14.43 -12.87 -21.44
N ASP A 285 14.07 -13.51 -20.33
CA ASP A 285 13.71 -12.83 -19.09
C ASP A 285 14.96 -12.35 -18.34
N LEU A 286 15.77 -11.52 -19.02
CA LEU A 286 17.05 -11.04 -18.53
C LEU A 286 16.92 -9.67 -17.86
N PRO A 287 17.85 -9.31 -16.96
CA PRO A 287 17.84 -8.03 -16.25
C PRO A 287 18.39 -6.86 -17.07
N ASP A 288 19.11 -7.12 -18.17
CA ASP A 288 19.87 -6.09 -18.88
C ASP A 288 19.42 -5.96 -20.34
N PRO A 289 18.36 -5.16 -20.62
CA PRO A 289 18.00 -4.80 -21.98
C PRO A 289 19.08 -3.88 -22.57
N ALA A 290 19.81 -4.37 -23.57
CA ALA A 290 20.98 -3.68 -24.12
C ALA A 290 20.81 -3.26 -25.59
N THR A 291 19.85 -3.84 -26.31
CA THR A 291 19.65 -3.57 -27.73
C THR A 291 18.70 -2.39 -27.91
N PRO A 292 19.12 -1.26 -28.52
CA PRO A 292 18.24 -0.13 -28.71
C PRO A 292 17.11 -0.43 -29.70
N SER A 293 15.96 0.19 -29.47
CA SER A 293 14.79 0.16 -30.35
C SER A 293 14.21 1.56 -30.50
N ALA A 294 13.78 1.90 -31.72
CA ALA A 294 13.08 3.16 -32.02
C ALA A 294 11.57 3.10 -31.69
N THR A 295 11.12 2.02 -31.07
CA THR A 295 9.73 1.81 -30.65
C THR A 295 9.63 1.66 -29.14
N GLY A 296 8.51 2.08 -28.56
CA GLY A 296 8.24 1.91 -27.14
C GLY A 296 7.06 0.99 -26.86
N ALA A 297 7.13 0.25 -25.77
CA ALA A 297 6.08 -0.57 -25.22
C ALA A 297 4.91 0.29 -24.72
N LEU A 298 3.70 -0.08 -25.11
CA LEU A 298 2.48 0.60 -24.67
C LEU A 298 2.06 0.06 -23.29
N ILE A 299 2.83 0.43 -22.28
CA ILE A 299 2.59 0.11 -20.87
C ILE A 299 2.55 1.38 -20.01
N GLN A 300 1.68 1.38 -19.02
CA GLN A 300 1.53 2.49 -18.06
C GLN A 300 1.20 1.93 -16.69
N VAL A 301 1.68 2.55 -15.62
CA VAL A 301 1.36 2.15 -14.24
C VAL A 301 0.77 3.30 -13.45
N ILE A 302 0.05 2.97 -12.37
CA ILE A 302 -0.28 3.91 -11.30
C ILE A 302 0.58 3.55 -10.10
N ALA A 303 1.27 4.54 -9.54
CA ALA A 303 2.10 4.36 -8.34
C ALA A 303 1.81 5.41 -7.26
N THR A 304 2.04 5.08 -5.99
CA THR A 304 1.90 5.95 -4.82
C THR A 304 3.05 5.74 -3.83
N GLN A 305 3.45 6.76 -3.08
CA GLN A 305 4.45 6.65 -2.01
C GLN A 305 3.86 6.17 -0.68
N THR A 306 2.53 6.15 -0.55
CA THR A 306 1.86 5.78 0.70
C THR A 306 1.21 4.40 0.57
N ARG A 307 1.58 3.49 1.47
CA ARG A 307 0.88 2.21 1.59
C ARG A 307 -0.50 2.41 2.23
N GLN A 308 -1.54 1.93 1.56
CA GLN A 308 -2.95 2.13 1.95
C GLN A 308 -3.75 0.81 1.87
N TRP A 309 -3.12 -0.30 2.29
CA TRP A 309 -3.68 -1.66 2.37
C TRP A 309 -2.94 -2.49 3.43
#